data_AF-A0A6L3ACI9-F1
#
_entry.id   AF-A0A6L3ACI9-F1
#
_cell.length_a   1.000
_cell.length_b   1.000
_cell.length_c   1.000
_cell.angle_alpha   90.00
_cell.angle_beta   90.00
_cell.angle_gamma   90.00
#
_symmetry.space_group_name_H-M   'P 1'
#
loop_
_entity.id
_entity.type
_entity.pdbx_description
1 polymer ?
#
loop_
_entity_poly.entity_id
_entity_poly.type
_entity_poly.pdbx_seq_one_letter_code
_entity_poly.pdbx_strand_id
1 'polypeptide(L)'
;MSLNVQRPPEVISSPLSCPRPILAAVDKHPGAGAEPSQRDYALLHEFRYAIRHFLHFSQTAARNAGLDPQQHQLLLTLQARDSGAGVPISEIAERLLIRHHSAVELVNRAGRRGLVTRSTSAADRRLALVSLTPEGQALLRRLSAEHLAELESVAPGLVAVLGDLIHRGSLGPTSLAASSPRRCDAAHVTRARRCQRAAGPCYAYVHVKDPLGHRGGRSSGMLNTTLTRLLGIEHPIIQAGMAAEAGPDLAVAVSDAGGLGTLGTIASTPDRVEAAIARTRDLTGRPFSVNLVTFETAPFRDELIDLALRMNVPNVTLSFGDFGPALARFKAAGATVLVQVQDASQARAALAGGADVVMAQGAEAGGHTGQRGTLSFAAQVIEMADGVPVVVAGGVGNGRGLAAALAMGAAGVVMGTRFKLSHEYAGRADQKAAIAASDGSDTLADLANDAVLPFTWPANVRGRVIRTPFASLWEGRTDELRAKAATYAQPYGILLDATLDPPVNLNWAGESAALMSEELPAGEIVQRTVAEAETLLRSLNSVLH
;
A
#
# COMPACT_ATOMS: atom_id res chain seq x y z
N MET A 1 -67.68 -49.41 -36.85
CA MET A 1 -67.11 -48.08 -37.15
C MET A 1 -67.19 -47.25 -35.88
N SER A 2 -66.11 -47.22 -35.10
CA SER A 2 -66.01 -46.40 -33.90
C SER A 2 -64.80 -45.50 -34.08
N LEU A 3 -65.05 -44.22 -34.28
CA LEU A 3 -64.05 -43.20 -34.58
C LEU A 3 -63.17 -42.98 -33.37
N ASN A 4 -61.88 -43.28 -33.56
CA ASN A 4 -60.81 -43.15 -32.60
C ASN A 4 -60.35 -41.68 -32.58
N VAL A 5 -60.82 -40.90 -31.61
CA VAL A 5 -60.34 -39.52 -31.39
C VAL A 5 -59.15 -39.59 -30.43
N GLN A 6 -57.95 -39.51 -31.00
CA GLN A 6 -56.70 -39.40 -30.28
C GLN A 6 -56.66 -38.10 -29.46
N ARG A 7 -56.39 -38.23 -28.16
CA ARG A 7 -56.07 -37.12 -27.27
C ARG A 7 -54.77 -36.43 -27.74
N PRO A 8 -54.69 -35.09 -27.72
CA PRO A 8 -53.43 -34.39 -27.96
C PRO A 8 -52.43 -34.67 -26.83
N PRO A 9 -51.12 -34.69 -27.11
CA PRO A 9 -50.09 -35.06 -26.14
C PRO A 9 -49.95 -34.02 -25.03
N GLU A 10 -49.72 -34.53 -23.82
CA GLU A 10 -49.34 -33.76 -22.63
C GLU A 10 -48.17 -32.84 -22.94
N VAL A 11 -48.39 -31.53 -22.79
CA VAL A 11 -47.29 -30.57 -22.70
C VAL A 11 -46.65 -30.78 -21.34
N ILE A 12 -45.58 -31.58 -21.32
CA ILE A 12 -44.65 -31.65 -20.20
C ILE A 12 -44.04 -30.26 -20.06
N SER A 13 -44.59 -29.46 -19.16
CA SER A 13 -43.96 -28.23 -18.69
C SER A 13 -42.71 -28.62 -17.91
N SER A 14 -41.59 -28.78 -18.62
CA SER A 14 -40.28 -28.87 -18.01
C SER A 14 -40.03 -27.56 -17.25
N PRO A 15 -39.84 -27.57 -15.91
CA PRO A 15 -39.46 -26.36 -15.21
C PRO A 15 -38.10 -25.93 -15.74
N LEU A 16 -38.02 -24.70 -16.24
CA LEU A 16 -36.76 -24.03 -16.56
C LEU A 16 -35.83 -24.17 -15.35
N SER A 17 -34.87 -25.09 -15.45
CA SER A 17 -33.96 -25.37 -14.35
C SER A 17 -33.09 -24.14 -14.15
N CYS A 18 -33.19 -23.53 -12.98
CA CYS A 18 -32.28 -22.49 -12.53
C CYS A 18 -30.83 -22.99 -12.73
N PRO A 19 -29.91 -22.24 -13.38
CA PRO A 19 -28.55 -22.71 -13.55
C PRO A 19 -27.94 -22.95 -12.16
N ARG A 20 -27.53 -24.20 -11.92
CA ARG A 20 -26.78 -24.63 -10.74
C ARG A 20 -25.54 -23.74 -10.60
N PRO A 21 -25.08 -23.43 -9.37
CA PRO A 21 -23.80 -22.76 -9.18
C PRO A 21 -22.70 -23.53 -9.91
N ILE A 22 -21.93 -22.82 -10.74
CA ILE A 22 -20.85 -23.39 -11.58
C ILE A 22 -19.71 -23.98 -10.71
N LEU A 23 -19.63 -23.61 -9.44
CA LEU A 23 -18.75 -24.22 -8.46
C LEU A 23 -19.34 -25.56 -7.98
N ALA A 24 -19.21 -26.61 -8.79
CA ALA A 24 -19.34 -27.98 -8.32
C ALA A 24 -18.25 -28.28 -7.28
N ALA A 25 -18.56 -29.16 -6.32
CA ALA A 25 -17.61 -29.64 -5.33
C ALA A 25 -16.33 -30.12 -6.03
N VAL A 26 -15.22 -29.42 -5.81
CA VAL A 26 -13.93 -29.77 -6.40
C VAL A 26 -13.33 -30.89 -5.56
N ASP A 27 -13.22 -32.08 -6.15
CA ASP A 27 -12.45 -33.19 -5.60
C ASP A 27 -11.02 -32.73 -5.29
N LYS A 28 -10.46 -33.23 -4.18
CA LYS A 28 -9.08 -32.92 -3.75
C LYS A 28 -8.10 -33.23 -4.89
N HIS A 29 -7.53 -32.19 -5.53
CA HIS A 29 -6.48 -32.39 -6.51
C HIS A 29 -5.19 -32.93 -5.86
N PRO A 30 -4.49 -33.87 -6.53
CA PRO A 30 -3.27 -34.49 -6.02
C PRO A 30 -2.10 -33.52 -6.23
N GLY A 31 -1.85 -32.68 -5.24
CA GLY A 31 -0.70 -31.75 -5.24
C GLY A 31 -0.45 -31.06 -3.90
N ALA A 32 -1.09 -31.52 -2.83
CA ALA A 32 -0.90 -30.98 -1.49
C ALA A 32 0.46 -31.42 -0.93
N GLY A 33 1.53 -30.66 -1.19
CA GLY A 33 2.82 -30.87 -0.54
C GLY A 33 4.08 -30.38 -1.26
N ALA A 34 3.99 -29.85 -2.49
CA ALA A 34 5.17 -29.30 -3.19
C ALA A 34 5.27 -27.78 -3.01
N GLU A 35 6.47 -27.30 -2.68
CA GLU A 35 6.81 -25.87 -2.64
C GLU A 35 6.53 -25.20 -4.00
N PRO A 36 5.89 -24.02 -4.05
CA PRO A 36 5.61 -23.33 -5.30
C PRO A 36 6.90 -22.95 -6.06
N SER A 37 6.93 -23.21 -7.36
CA SER A 37 8.04 -22.82 -8.23
C SER A 37 7.97 -21.34 -8.62
N GLN A 38 9.08 -20.78 -9.13
CA GLN A 38 9.08 -19.43 -9.71
C GLN A 38 8.05 -19.25 -10.83
N ARG A 39 7.76 -20.32 -11.60
CA ARG A 39 6.71 -20.33 -12.62
C ARG A 39 5.32 -20.23 -12.00
N ASP A 40 5.10 -20.87 -10.85
CA ASP A 40 3.82 -20.77 -10.13
C ASP A 40 3.59 -19.34 -9.63
N TYR A 41 4.61 -18.68 -9.10
CA TYR A 41 4.51 -17.27 -8.70
C TYR A 41 4.22 -16.35 -9.89
N ALA A 42 4.85 -16.58 -11.03
CA ALA A 42 4.59 -15.81 -12.25
C ALA A 42 3.15 -16.01 -12.75
N LEU A 43 2.66 -17.24 -12.80
CA LEU A 43 1.28 -17.54 -13.21
C LEU A 43 0.25 -16.97 -12.23
N LEU A 44 0.51 -17.05 -10.92
CA LEU A 44 -0.34 -16.44 -9.90
C LEU A 44 -0.35 -14.91 -10.00
N HIS A 45 0.80 -14.29 -10.31
CA HIS A 45 0.89 -12.86 -10.56
C HIS A 45 0.02 -12.44 -11.74
N GLU A 46 0.19 -13.09 -12.90
CA GLU A 46 -0.58 -12.79 -14.12
C GLU A 46 -2.08 -12.99 -13.91
N PHE A 47 -2.47 -14.06 -13.20
CA PHE A 47 -3.87 -14.32 -12.87
C PHE A 47 -4.47 -13.20 -12.02
N ARG A 48 -3.76 -12.80 -10.95
CA ARG A 48 -4.21 -11.70 -10.08
C ARG A 48 -4.20 -10.35 -10.80
N TYR A 49 -3.27 -10.12 -11.72
CA TYR A 49 -3.24 -8.92 -12.55
C TYR A 49 -4.47 -8.87 -13.47
N ALA A 50 -4.78 -9.94 -14.20
CA ALA A 50 -5.93 -10.01 -15.09
C ALA A 50 -7.27 -9.80 -14.36
N ILE A 51 -7.44 -10.40 -13.17
CA ILE A 51 -8.62 -10.16 -12.32
C ILE A 51 -8.72 -8.69 -11.91
N ARG A 52 -7.62 -8.09 -11.43
CA ARG A 52 -7.62 -6.68 -10.99
C ARG A 52 -7.88 -5.73 -12.14
N HIS A 53 -7.34 -6.00 -13.33
CA HIS A 53 -7.58 -5.21 -14.54
C HIS A 53 -9.07 -5.16 -14.88
N PHE A 54 -9.72 -6.33 -14.96
CA PHE A 54 -11.15 -6.41 -15.23
C PHE A 54 -12.00 -5.75 -14.14
N LEU A 55 -11.66 -5.96 -12.86
CA LEU A 55 -12.36 -5.32 -11.74
C LEU A 55 -12.21 -3.79 -11.78
N HIS A 56 -11.04 -3.28 -12.14
CA HIS A 56 -10.81 -1.84 -12.28
C HIS A 56 -11.66 -1.24 -13.40
N PHE A 57 -11.69 -1.88 -14.57
CA PHE A 57 -12.60 -1.51 -15.66
C PHE A 57 -14.06 -1.51 -15.17
N SER A 58 -14.50 -2.60 -14.55
CA SER A 58 -15.90 -2.78 -14.12
C SER A 58 -16.36 -1.70 -13.14
N GLN A 59 -15.53 -1.38 -12.14
CA GLN A 59 -15.81 -0.31 -11.19
C GLN A 59 -15.86 1.06 -11.85
N THR A 60 -15.00 1.31 -12.83
CA THR A 60 -14.95 2.57 -13.58
C THR A 60 -16.18 2.74 -14.47
N ALA A 61 -16.57 1.69 -15.22
CA ALA A 61 -17.78 1.68 -16.02
C ALA A 61 -19.04 1.92 -15.18
N ALA A 62 -19.15 1.25 -14.01
CA ALA A 62 -20.24 1.48 -13.07
C ALA A 62 -20.32 2.94 -12.60
N ARG A 63 -19.19 3.54 -12.19
CA ARG A 63 -19.14 4.94 -11.75
C ARG A 63 -19.48 5.92 -12.86
N ASN A 64 -19.03 5.67 -14.09
CA ASN A 64 -19.36 6.50 -15.26
C ASN A 64 -20.85 6.44 -15.61
N ALA A 65 -21.51 5.32 -15.32
CA ALA A 65 -22.96 5.17 -15.40
C ALA A 65 -23.69 5.73 -14.14
N GLY A 66 -22.96 6.40 -13.26
CA GLY A 66 -23.47 7.00 -12.03
C GLY A 66 -23.77 5.98 -10.93
N LEU A 67 -23.36 4.72 -11.03
CA LEU A 67 -23.58 3.68 -10.02
C LEU A 67 -22.41 3.57 -9.05
N ASP A 68 -22.72 3.28 -7.78
CA ASP A 68 -21.72 2.66 -6.92
C ASP A 68 -21.41 1.24 -7.44
N PRO A 69 -20.15 0.76 -7.42
CA PRO A 69 -19.82 -0.56 -7.95
C PRO A 69 -20.62 -1.72 -7.36
N GLN A 70 -20.99 -1.67 -6.07
CA GLN A 70 -21.83 -2.69 -5.46
C GLN A 70 -23.28 -2.61 -5.95
N GLN A 71 -23.76 -1.44 -6.36
CA GLN A 71 -25.08 -1.32 -6.98
C GLN A 71 -25.10 -2.02 -8.35
N HIS A 72 -24.04 -1.92 -9.14
CA HIS A 72 -23.95 -2.66 -10.40
C HIS A 72 -24.03 -4.19 -10.17
N GLN A 73 -23.29 -4.71 -9.18
CA GLN A 73 -23.33 -6.13 -8.82
C GLN A 73 -24.70 -6.56 -8.29
N LEU A 74 -25.39 -5.70 -7.53
CA LEU A 74 -26.79 -5.91 -7.14
C LEU A 74 -27.69 -6.06 -8.37
N LEU A 75 -27.62 -5.15 -9.34
CA LEU A 75 -28.46 -5.21 -10.54
C LEU A 75 -28.21 -6.50 -11.33
N LEU A 76 -26.94 -6.91 -11.49
CA LEU A 76 -26.57 -8.19 -12.11
C LEU A 76 -27.17 -9.39 -11.37
N THR A 77 -27.12 -9.38 -10.03
CA THR A 77 -27.70 -10.44 -9.19
C THR A 77 -29.20 -10.54 -9.41
N LEU A 78 -29.91 -9.41 -9.43
CA LEU A 78 -31.35 -9.37 -9.69
C LEU A 78 -31.68 -9.89 -11.10
N GLN A 79 -30.96 -9.45 -12.13
CA GLN A 79 -31.19 -9.90 -13.51
C GLN A 79 -30.93 -11.40 -13.71
N ALA A 80 -29.96 -11.98 -13.00
CA ALA A 80 -29.58 -13.38 -13.15
C ALA A 80 -30.44 -14.34 -12.31
N ARG A 81 -31.12 -13.85 -11.28
CA ARG A 81 -31.82 -14.67 -10.28
C ARG A 81 -33.33 -14.42 -10.20
N ASP A 82 -33.82 -13.30 -10.72
CA ASP A 82 -35.26 -13.03 -10.72
C ASP A 82 -35.98 -14.03 -11.64
N SER A 83 -36.76 -14.93 -11.02
CA SER A 83 -37.63 -15.91 -11.69
C SER A 83 -39.01 -15.35 -12.02
N GLY A 84 -39.21 -14.04 -11.88
CA GLY A 84 -40.48 -13.33 -12.06
C GLY A 84 -41.17 -12.93 -10.75
N ALA A 85 -40.65 -13.39 -9.60
CA ALA A 85 -41.18 -13.08 -8.27
C ALA A 85 -40.32 -12.08 -7.47
N GLY A 86 -39.11 -11.74 -7.95
CA GLY A 86 -38.12 -10.98 -7.20
C GLY A 86 -37.17 -11.85 -6.37
N VAL A 87 -36.06 -11.26 -5.94
CA VAL A 87 -34.97 -11.96 -5.24
C VAL A 87 -34.98 -11.61 -3.74
N PRO A 88 -34.89 -12.60 -2.84
CA PRO A 88 -34.82 -12.35 -1.40
C PRO A 88 -33.54 -11.58 -1.00
N ILE A 89 -33.65 -10.68 -0.01
CA ILE A 89 -32.48 -9.93 0.50
C ILE A 89 -31.38 -10.86 1.05
N SER A 90 -31.75 -12.01 1.63
CA SER A 90 -30.78 -13.01 2.11
C SER A 90 -29.93 -13.59 0.98
N GLU A 91 -30.53 -13.86 -0.17
CA GLU A 91 -29.82 -14.36 -1.36
C GLU A 91 -28.93 -13.26 -1.96
N ILE A 92 -29.41 -12.02 -1.99
CA ILE A 92 -28.59 -10.87 -2.42
C ILE A 92 -27.36 -10.72 -1.53
N ALA A 93 -27.52 -10.82 -0.20
CA ALA A 93 -26.43 -10.72 0.75
C ALA A 93 -25.39 -11.85 0.56
N GLU A 94 -25.86 -13.08 0.36
CA GLU A 94 -25.01 -14.25 0.07
C GLU A 94 -24.22 -14.05 -1.23
N ARG A 95 -24.89 -13.65 -2.32
CA ARG A 95 -24.27 -13.50 -3.65
C ARG A 95 -23.24 -12.37 -3.72
N LEU A 96 -23.49 -11.30 -2.97
CA LEU A 96 -22.58 -10.16 -2.88
C LEU A 96 -21.51 -10.33 -1.80
N LEU A 97 -21.55 -11.41 -1.01
CA LEU A 97 -20.67 -11.65 0.13
C LEU A 97 -20.65 -10.49 1.15
N ILE A 98 -21.83 -9.91 1.41
CA ILE A 98 -22.02 -8.80 2.36
C ILE A 98 -22.97 -9.18 3.48
N ARG A 99 -22.91 -8.45 4.60
CA ARG A 99 -23.84 -8.66 5.71
C ARG A 99 -25.27 -8.27 5.30
N HIS A 100 -26.26 -8.93 5.90
CA HIS A 100 -27.67 -8.72 5.59
C HIS A 100 -28.09 -7.24 5.66
N HIS A 101 -27.71 -6.52 6.73
CA HIS A 101 -28.04 -5.09 6.86
C HIS A 101 -27.38 -4.22 5.78
N SER A 102 -26.18 -4.59 5.30
CA SER A 102 -25.50 -3.91 4.21
C SER A 102 -26.25 -4.11 2.88
N ALA A 103 -26.78 -5.32 2.64
CA ALA A 103 -27.65 -5.59 1.50
C ALA A 103 -28.97 -4.80 1.57
N VAL A 104 -29.57 -4.68 2.76
CA VAL A 104 -30.75 -3.84 2.99
C VAL A 104 -30.47 -2.39 2.59
N GLU A 105 -29.37 -1.82 3.06
CA GLU A 105 -29.00 -0.43 2.75
C GLU A 105 -28.64 -0.22 1.27
N LEU A 106 -27.96 -1.18 0.65
CA LEU A 106 -27.63 -1.14 -0.77
C LEU A 106 -28.90 -1.12 -1.63
N VAL A 107 -29.87 -1.98 -1.31
CA VAL A 107 -31.18 -2.01 -1.97
C VAL A 107 -31.97 -0.72 -1.69
N ASN A 108 -31.92 -0.18 -0.47
CA ASN A 108 -32.58 1.10 -0.15
C ASN A 108 -32.01 2.25 -1.00
N ARG A 109 -30.69 2.30 -1.19
CA ARG A 109 -30.03 3.30 -2.06
C ARG A 109 -30.39 3.11 -3.53
N ALA A 110 -30.44 1.88 -4.02
CA ALA A 110 -30.87 1.59 -5.39
C ALA A 110 -32.36 1.93 -5.61
N GLY A 111 -33.21 1.71 -4.61
CA GLY A 111 -34.64 2.03 -4.65
C GLY A 111 -34.90 3.54 -4.68
N ARG A 112 -34.16 4.32 -3.88
CA ARG A 112 -34.20 5.80 -3.93
C ARG A 112 -33.85 6.38 -5.30
N ARG A 113 -33.14 5.62 -6.12
CA ARG A 113 -32.75 5.99 -7.48
C ARG A 113 -33.68 5.44 -8.56
N GLY A 114 -34.77 4.79 -8.19
CA GLY A 114 -35.71 4.21 -9.15
C GLY A 114 -35.18 2.97 -9.88
N LEU A 115 -34.08 2.36 -9.43
CA LEU A 115 -33.45 1.23 -10.14
C LEU A 115 -34.03 -0.14 -9.73
N VAL A 116 -34.61 -0.22 -8.53
CA VAL A 116 -35.19 -1.45 -7.97
C VAL A 116 -36.49 -1.14 -7.24
N THR A 117 -37.36 -2.14 -7.13
CA THR A 117 -38.57 -2.11 -6.32
C THR A 117 -38.53 -3.19 -5.24
N ARG A 118 -39.23 -2.94 -4.13
CA ARG A 118 -39.41 -3.92 -3.05
C ARG A 118 -40.86 -4.37 -2.99
N SER A 119 -41.06 -5.66 -2.82
CA SER A 119 -42.36 -6.27 -2.54
C SER A 119 -42.23 -7.26 -1.38
N THR A 120 -43.36 -7.70 -0.83
CA THR A 120 -43.41 -8.79 0.16
C THR A 120 -43.88 -10.05 -0.53
N SER A 121 -43.28 -11.19 -0.21
CA SER A 121 -43.74 -12.48 -0.74
C SER A 121 -45.21 -12.73 -0.38
N ALA A 122 -45.97 -13.23 -1.36
CA ALA A 122 -47.37 -13.62 -1.18
C ALA A 122 -47.51 -14.86 -0.28
N ALA A 123 -46.47 -15.72 -0.24
CA ALA A 123 -46.44 -16.95 0.56
C ALA A 123 -45.92 -16.73 1.99
N ASP A 124 -45.01 -15.77 2.19
CA ASP A 124 -44.53 -15.34 3.51
C ASP A 124 -44.31 -13.84 3.55
N ARG A 125 -45.22 -13.11 4.21
CA ARG A 125 -45.16 -11.65 4.33
C ARG A 125 -43.92 -11.12 5.05
N ARG A 126 -43.16 -11.98 5.73
CA ARG A 126 -41.89 -11.63 6.39
C ARG A 126 -40.71 -11.57 5.42
N LEU A 127 -40.87 -12.08 4.20
CA LEU A 127 -39.80 -12.17 3.21
C LEU A 127 -39.88 -10.99 2.22
N ALA A 128 -38.90 -10.09 2.30
CA ALA A 128 -38.75 -8.96 1.40
C ALA A 128 -38.08 -9.40 0.09
N LEU A 129 -38.77 -9.16 -1.03
CA LEU A 129 -38.34 -9.46 -2.39
C LEU A 129 -37.94 -8.17 -3.11
N VAL A 130 -36.94 -8.26 -3.98
CA VAL A 130 -36.40 -7.13 -4.74
C VAL A 130 -36.41 -7.47 -6.23
N SER A 131 -36.92 -6.55 -7.06
CA SER A 131 -36.94 -6.70 -8.53
C SER A 131 -36.40 -5.45 -9.21
N LEU A 132 -35.85 -5.60 -10.42
CA LEU A 132 -35.42 -4.48 -11.25
C LEU A 132 -36.62 -3.69 -11.79
N THR A 133 -36.49 -2.37 -11.84
CA THR A 133 -37.40 -1.52 -12.63
C THR A 133 -37.03 -1.58 -14.12
N PRO A 134 -37.91 -1.12 -15.03
CA PRO A 134 -37.56 -0.94 -16.44
C PRO A 134 -36.32 -0.04 -16.64
N GLU A 135 -36.17 1.00 -15.82
CA GLU A 135 -34.99 1.87 -15.81
C GLU A 135 -33.72 1.11 -15.38
N GLY A 136 -33.80 0.34 -14.29
CA GLY A 136 -32.71 -0.51 -13.83
C GLY A 136 -32.28 -1.54 -14.87
N GLN A 137 -33.22 -2.15 -15.58
CA GLN A 137 -32.95 -3.09 -16.67
C GLN A 137 -32.29 -2.41 -17.88
N ALA A 138 -32.75 -1.21 -18.28
CA ALA A 138 -32.15 -0.46 -19.37
C ALA A 138 -30.69 -0.07 -19.07
N LEU A 139 -30.45 0.42 -17.85
CA LEU A 139 -29.11 0.78 -17.39
C LEU A 139 -28.18 -0.44 -17.34
N LEU A 140 -28.67 -1.55 -16.79
CA LEU A 140 -27.89 -2.78 -16.69
C LEU A 140 -27.54 -3.36 -18.06
N ARG A 141 -28.46 -3.35 -19.03
CA ARG A 141 -28.20 -3.84 -20.39
C ARG A 141 -27.04 -3.10 -21.05
N ARG A 142 -27.01 -1.77 -20.95
CA ARG A 142 -25.91 -0.96 -21.48
C ARG A 142 -24.58 -1.31 -20.82
N LEU A 143 -24.56 -1.34 -19.48
CA LEU A 143 -23.35 -1.69 -18.72
C LEU A 143 -22.87 -3.11 -19.04
N SER A 144 -23.77 -4.08 -19.12
CA SER A 144 -23.43 -5.47 -19.41
C SER A 144 -22.83 -5.64 -20.80
N ALA A 145 -23.27 -4.87 -21.80
CA ALA A 145 -22.66 -4.88 -23.12
C ALA A 145 -21.19 -4.40 -23.09
N GLU A 146 -20.91 -3.32 -22.35
CA GLU A 146 -19.53 -2.83 -22.16
C GLU A 146 -18.66 -3.86 -21.42
N HIS A 147 -19.20 -4.55 -20.42
CA HIS A 147 -18.48 -5.57 -19.67
C HIS A 147 -18.19 -6.83 -20.49
N LEU A 148 -19.11 -7.24 -21.35
CA LEU A 148 -18.89 -8.37 -22.25
C LEU A 148 -17.80 -8.05 -23.28
N ALA A 149 -17.76 -6.85 -23.83
CA ALA A 149 -16.70 -6.41 -24.74
C ALA A 149 -15.32 -6.41 -24.06
N GLU A 150 -15.23 -5.93 -22.82
CA GLU A 150 -13.99 -5.99 -22.04
C GLU A 150 -13.59 -7.44 -21.73
N LEU A 151 -14.55 -8.29 -21.34
CA LEU A 151 -14.28 -9.70 -21.10
C LEU A 151 -13.77 -10.40 -22.36
N GLU A 152 -14.30 -10.12 -23.55
CA GLU A 152 -13.79 -10.66 -24.80
C GLU A 152 -12.32 -10.26 -25.05
N SER A 153 -11.91 -9.08 -24.61
CA SER A 153 -10.52 -8.62 -24.69
C SER A 153 -9.59 -9.34 -23.69
N VAL A 154 -10.03 -9.50 -22.44
CA VAL A 154 -9.20 -10.00 -21.33
C VAL A 154 -9.26 -11.54 -21.17
N ALA A 155 -10.36 -12.17 -21.58
CA ALA A 155 -10.61 -13.61 -21.38
C ALA A 155 -9.56 -14.53 -21.99
N PRO A 156 -9.02 -14.30 -23.21
CA PRO A 156 -8.00 -15.19 -23.77
C PRO A 156 -6.76 -15.32 -22.88
N GLY A 157 -6.29 -14.21 -22.30
CA GLY A 157 -5.17 -14.20 -21.36
C GLY A 157 -5.52 -14.89 -20.04
N LEU A 158 -6.70 -14.58 -19.48
CA LEU A 158 -7.16 -15.19 -18.23
C LEU A 158 -7.33 -16.70 -18.33
N VAL A 159 -7.90 -17.20 -19.43
CA VAL A 159 -8.10 -18.64 -19.69
C VAL A 159 -6.76 -19.35 -19.88
N ALA A 160 -5.80 -18.74 -20.59
CA ALA A 160 -4.47 -19.31 -20.75
C ALA A 160 -3.76 -19.48 -19.40
N VAL A 161 -3.75 -18.43 -18.58
CA VAL A 161 -3.11 -18.46 -17.25
C VAL A 161 -3.82 -19.45 -16.31
N LEU A 162 -5.16 -19.49 -16.32
CA LEU A 162 -5.92 -20.43 -15.51
C LEU A 162 -5.69 -21.88 -15.97
N GLY A 163 -5.59 -22.12 -17.27
CA GLY A 163 -5.23 -23.41 -17.84
C GLY A 163 -3.88 -23.89 -17.32
N ASP A 164 -2.86 -23.03 -17.38
CA ASP A 164 -1.52 -23.30 -16.87
C ASP A 164 -1.51 -23.56 -15.35
N LEU A 165 -2.33 -22.84 -14.58
CA LEU A 165 -2.48 -23.03 -13.13
C LEU A 165 -3.20 -24.33 -12.74
N ILE A 166 -4.05 -24.88 -13.61
CA ILE A 166 -4.77 -26.14 -13.35
C ILE A 166 -3.94 -27.35 -13.79
N HIS A 167 -3.16 -27.24 -14.87
CA HIS A 167 -2.46 -28.36 -15.50
C HIS A 167 -0.99 -28.52 -15.03
N ARG A 168 -0.67 -28.02 -13.83
CA ARG A 168 0.69 -28.00 -13.24
C ARG A 168 1.41 -29.36 -13.25
N GLY A 169 0.68 -30.47 -13.33
CA GLY A 169 1.22 -31.83 -13.35
C GLY A 169 1.29 -32.54 -14.71
N SER A 170 0.78 -31.95 -15.81
CA SER A 170 0.65 -32.66 -17.11
C SER A 170 1.54 -32.16 -18.24
N LEU A 171 2.31 -31.09 -18.06
CA LEU A 171 3.18 -30.56 -19.11
C LEU A 171 4.65 -30.71 -18.72
N GLY A 172 5.31 -31.69 -19.36
CA GLY A 172 6.77 -31.72 -19.47
C GLY A 172 7.30 -30.46 -20.18
N PRO A 173 8.61 -30.15 -20.06
CA PRO A 173 9.17 -28.86 -20.44
C PRO A 173 9.01 -28.63 -21.94
N THR A 174 8.00 -27.86 -22.33
CA THR A 174 7.81 -27.37 -23.68
C THR A 174 7.89 -25.86 -23.67
N SER A 175 9.06 -25.38 -24.12
CA SER A 175 9.30 -24.14 -24.87
C SER A 175 8.10 -23.19 -25.01
N LEU A 176 8.02 -22.17 -24.15
CA LEU A 176 7.30 -20.93 -24.46
C LEU A 176 8.15 -20.14 -25.46
N ALA A 177 7.82 -20.31 -26.74
CA ALA A 177 8.29 -19.47 -27.82
C ALA A 177 7.77 -18.05 -27.61
N ALA A 178 8.70 -17.09 -27.69
CA ALA A 178 8.42 -15.67 -27.75
C ALA A 178 7.44 -15.36 -28.89
N SER A 179 6.29 -14.77 -28.57
CA SER A 179 5.52 -13.99 -29.53
C SER A 179 6.24 -12.66 -29.75
N SER A 180 6.94 -12.53 -30.87
CA SER A 180 7.50 -11.23 -31.28
C SER A 180 6.38 -10.25 -31.67
N PRO A 181 6.60 -8.94 -31.52
CA PRO A 181 5.82 -7.95 -32.25
C PRO A 181 6.07 -8.09 -33.76
N ARG A 182 5.06 -7.71 -34.55
CA ARG A 182 5.04 -7.80 -36.02
C ARG A 182 6.21 -7.01 -36.61
N ARG A 183 6.95 -7.63 -37.55
CA ARG A 183 7.94 -6.96 -38.39
C ARG A 183 7.24 -6.10 -39.44
N CYS A 184 7.72 -4.87 -39.62
CA CYS A 184 7.74 -4.21 -40.92
C CYS A 184 8.86 -4.83 -41.77
N ASP A 185 8.58 -4.98 -43.06
CA ASP A 185 9.47 -5.56 -44.07
C ASP A 185 10.80 -4.81 -44.22
N ALA A 186 11.88 -5.58 -44.34
CA ALA A 186 13.03 -5.21 -45.17
C ALA A 186 13.83 -6.47 -45.53
N ALA A 187 14.04 -6.63 -46.82
CA ALA A 187 14.65 -7.76 -47.49
C ALA A 187 16.19 -7.86 -47.30
N HIS A 188 16.71 -9.04 -47.64
CA HIS A 188 18.13 -9.39 -47.88
C HIS A 188 19.05 -9.47 -46.64
N VAL A 189 19.56 -10.66 -46.33
CA VAL A 189 20.89 -11.13 -46.77
C VAL A 189 21.17 -12.51 -46.12
N THR A 190 21.78 -13.35 -46.94
CA THR A 190 22.05 -14.79 -46.85
C THR A 190 23.08 -15.26 -45.82
N ARG A 191 22.87 -16.52 -45.39
CA ARG A 191 23.84 -17.62 -45.17
C ARG A 191 24.40 -17.86 -43.76
N ALA A 192 23.90 -18.95 -43.17
CA ALA A 192 24.49 -19.69 -42.07
C ALA A 192 25.72 -20.52 -42.50
N ARG A 193 26.70 -20.68 -41.60
CA ARG A 193 27.48 -21.92 -41.47
C ARG A 193 27.70 -22.30 -40.00
N ARG A 194 27.39 -23.58 -39.77
CA ARG A 194 27.45 -24.42 -38.57
C ARG A 194 28.88 -24.64 -38.09
N CYS A 195 29.08 -24.80 -36.77
CA CYS A 195 30.02 -25.78 -36.24
C CYS A 195 29.58 -26.29 -34.86
N GLN A 196 29.80 -27.58 -34.62
CA GLN A 196 29.24 -28.41 -33.56
C GLN A 196 30.26 -28.67 -32.44
N ARG A 197 29.71 -29.12 -31.30
CA ARG A 197 30.27 -30.00 -30.23
C ARG A 197 30.91 -29.38 -28.97
N ALA A 198 30.15 -29.58 -27.88
CA ALA A 198 30.45 -30.45 -26.72
C ALA A 198 31.24 -29.90 -25.52
N ALA A 199 30.79 -30.41 -24.35
CA ALA A 199 31.33 -30.37 -22.98
C ALA A 199 30.97 -29.13 -22.12
N GLY A 200 30.22 -29.36 -21.05
CA GLY A 200 29.70 -28.33 -20.12
C GLY A 200 30.69 -27.90 -19.02
N PRO A 201 30.27 -26.96 -18.15
CA PRO A 201 30.75 -26.93 -16.75
C PRO A 201 29.58 -26.71 -15.75
N CYS A 202 29.63 -27.33 -14.56
CA CYS A 202 30.17 -26.75 -13.32
C CYS A 202 29.57 -25.37 -12.97
N TYR A 203 28.69 -25.36 -11.97
CA TYR A 203 28.29 -24.16 -11.25
C TYR A 203 29.51 -23.56 -10.55
N ALA A 204 30.08 -22.52 -11.15
CA ALA A 204 31.06 -21.64 -10.51
C ALA A 204 30.41 -20.27 -10.34
N TYR A 205 30.29 -19.84 -9.08
CA TYR A 205 29.98 -18.47 -8.70
C TYR A 205 31.00 -17.53 -9.36
N VAL A 206 30.54 -16.68 -10.28
CA VAL A 206 31.37 -15.62 -10.84
C VAL A 206 31.32 -14.43 -9.89
N HIS A 207 32.39 -14.29 -9.11
CA HIS A 207 32.88 -12.99 -8.66
C HIS A 207 33.06 -12.10 -9.89
N VAL A 208 32.30 -11.01 -9.99
CA VAL A 208 32.62 -9.95 -10.94
C VAL A 208 33.86 -9.24 -10.41
N LYS A 209 35.01 -9.54 -11.04
CA LYS A 209 36.23 -8.73 -10.93
C LYS A 209 35.95 -7.38 -11.58
N ASP A 210 36.13 -6.34 -10.77
CA ASP A 210 36.38 -4.96 -11.16
C ASP A 210 37.36 -4.89 -12.35
N PRO A 211 36.94 -4.32 -13.49
CA PRO A 211 37.86 -3.84 -14.49
C PRO A 211 37.65 -2.34 -14.64
N LEU A 212 38.39 -1.51 -13.92
CA LEU A 212 39.00 -0.29 -14.46
C LEU A 212 39.99 0.32 -13.44
N GLY A 213 41.26 0.31 -13.81
CA GLY A 213 42.35 0.89 -13.03
C GLY A 213 42.16 2.39 -12.77
N HIS A 214 42.61 2.79 -11.58
CA HIS A 214 42.73 4.19 -11.17
C HIS A 214 43.41 5.07 -12.23
N ARG A 215 42.64 6.03 -12.74
CA ARG A 215 43.12 7.39 -13.05
C ARG A 215 42.07 8.36 -12.51
N GLY A 216 42.52 9.27 -11.65
CA GLY A 216 41.65 10.20 -10.93
C GLY A 216 40.89 11.18 -11.83
N GLY A 217 39.74 11.62 -11.31
CA GLY A 217 39.07 12.85 -11.71
C GLY A 217 37.82 12.70 -12.57
N ARG A 218 36.67 12.41 -11.94
CA ARG A 218 35.35 13.09 -12.08
C ARG A 218 34.32 12.39 -11.17
N SER A 219 33.62 13.18 -10.36
CA SER A 219 32.68 12.78 -9.30
C SER A 219 31.61 11.77 -9.73
N SER A 220 31.37 10.73 -8.92
CA SER A 220 30.12 9.96 -8.93
C SER A 220 28.94 10.92 -8.80
N GLY A 221 27.93 10.77 -9.66
CA GLY A 221 26.92 11.80 -9.89
C GLY A 221 25.96 12.01 -8.72
N MET A 222 26.32 12.90 -7.78
CA MET A 222 25.48 13.36 -6.69
C MET A 222 24.07 13.74 -7.18
N LEU A 223 23.02 13.09 -6.64
CA LEU A 223 21.62 13.44 -6.89
C LEU A 223 21.32 14.83 -6.30
N ASN A 224 21.51 15.87 -7.10
CA ASN A 224 21.39 17.26 -6.67
C ASN A 224 19.95 17.77 -6.84
N THR A 225 19.19 17.83 -5.75
CA THR A 225 17.80 18.30 -5.73
C THR A 225 17.67 19.64 -4.98
N THR A 226 16.48 20.24 -5.01
CA THR A 226 16.20 21.43 -4.18
C THR A 226 16.31 21.11 -2.69
N LEU A 227 15.97 19.89 -2.27
CA LEU A 227 16.11 19.42 -0.89
C LEU A 227 17.57 19.37 -0.44
N THR A 228 18.46 18.77 -1.24
CA THR A 228 19.88 18.64 -0.87
C THR A 228 20.55 19.99 -0.70
N ARG A 229 20.22 20.95 -1.58
CA ARG A 229 20.73 22.33 -1.49
C ARG A 229 20.17 23.08 -0.29
N LEU A 230 18.87 22.96 -0.02
CA LEU A 230 18.22 23.64 1.10
C LEU A 230 18.77 23.17 2.45
N LEU A 231 18.94 21.86 2.62
CA LEU A 231 19.34 21.26 3.90
C LEU A 231 20.86 21.12 4.07
N GLY A 232 21.65 21.34 3.01
CA GLY A 232 23.09 21.11 3.03
C GLY A 232 23.47 19.63 3.19
N ILE A 233 22.67 18.73 2.62
CA ILE A 233 22.90 17.27 2.64
C ILE A 233 23.32 16.78 1.25
N GLU A 234 23.94 15.60 1.16
CA GLU A 234 24.49 15.05 -0.09
C GLU A 234 23.45 14.23 -0.88
N HIS A 235 22.51 13.61 -0.16
CA HIS A 235 21.56 12.66 -0.71
C HIS A 235 20.13 13.05 -0.34
N PRO A 236 19.16 12.96 -1.27
CA PRO A 236 17.78 13.38 -1.04
C PRO A 236 16.98 12.33 -0.24
N ILE A 237 17.55 11.88 0.88
CA ILE A 237 17.02 10.86 1.77
C ILE A 237 16.93 11.43 3.18
N ILE A 238 15.73 11.38 3.74
CA ILE A 238 15.46 11.71 5.14
C ILE A 238 15.11 10.40 5.86
N GLN A 239 15.75 10.13 6.99
CA GLN A 239 15.30 9.08 7.91
C GLN A 239 14.15 9.64 8.76
N ALA A 240 13.02 8.94 8.84
CA ALA A 240 11.84 9.38 9.57
C ALA A 240 12.07 9.39 11.09
N GLY A 241 11.61 10.41 11.82
CA GLY A 241 11.60 10.38 13.29
C GLY A 241 10.66 9.30 13.82
N MET A 242 11.21 8.17 14.29
CA MET A 242 10.45 6.98 14.72
C MET A 242 10.54 6.80 16.24
N ALA A 243 9.78 7.61 16.98
CA ALA A 243 9.77 7.61 18.45
C ALA A 243 11.20 7.63 19.06
N ALA A 244 11.33 7.32 20.34
CA ALA A 244 12.62 7.26 21.02
C ALA A 244 13.59 6.20 20.43
N GLU A 245 13.10 5.27 19.62
CA GLU A 245 13.89 4.20 19.01
C GLU A 245 14.76 4.70 17.85
N ALA A 246 14.34 5.80 17.20
CA ALA A 246 15.19 6.60 16.31
C ALA A 246 16.07 7.56 17.12
N GLY A 247 17.00 6.98 17.88
CA GLY A 247 17.93 7.70 18.74
C GLY A 247 19.15 8.26 18.01
N PRO A 248 20.12 8.83 18.77
CA PRO A 248 21.29 9.50 18.21
C PRO A 248 22.14 8.64 17.29
N ASP A 249 22.33 7.34 17.58
CA ASP A 249 23.19 6.48 16.76
C ASP A 249 22.65 6.34 15.33
N LEU A 250 21.34 6.13 15.17
CA LEU A 250 20.70 6.08 13.86
C LEU A 250 20.76 7.42 13.13
N ALA A 251 20.42 8.52 13.83
CA ALA A 251 20.43 9.84 13.22
C ALA A 251 21.83 10.25 12.76
N VAL A 252 22.86 9.98 13.56
CA VAL A 252 24.28 10.22 13.22
C VAL A 252 24.67 9.39 12.00
N ALA A 253 24.42 8.08 12.00
CA ALA A 253 24.83 7.20 10.91
C ALA A 253 24.20 7.60 9.56
N VAL A 254 22.94 8.07 9.56
CA VAL A 254 22.28 8.58 8.35
C VAL A 254 22.87 9.93 7.91
N SER A 255 23.14 10.82 8.86
CA SER A 255 23.68 12.16 8.57
C SER A 255 25.12 12.10 8.06
N ASP A 256 25.95 11.23 8.64
CA ASP A 256 27.33 10.97 8.22
C ASP A 256 27.40 10.30 6.84
N ALA A 257 26.39 9.50 6.49
CA ALA A 257 26.24 8.95 5.16
C ALA A 257 25.67 9.94 4.13
N GLY A 258 25.43 11.19 4.52
CA GLY A 258 25.01 12.26 3.61
C GLY A 258 23.50 12.44 3.44
N GLY A 259 22.67 11.69 4.18
CA GLY A 259 21.23 11.96 4.31
C GLY A 259 20.93 12.96 5.42
N LEU A 260 19.64 13.12 5.75
CA LEU A 260 19.20 13.82 6.96
C LEU A 260 18.73 12.81 8.01
N GLY A 261 19.53 12.61 9.06
CA GLY A 261 19.10 11.86 10.23
C GLY A 261 18.09 12.65 11.05
N THR A 262 17.08 11.97 11.61
CA THR A 262 16.03 12.60 12.42
C THR A 262 15.85 11.89 13.75
N LEU A 263 16.06 12.63 14.85
CA LEU A 263 15.74 12.18 16.19
C LEU A 263 14.22 12.12 16.38
N GLY A 264 13.70 10.97 16.83
CA GLY A 264 12.31 10.87 17.27
C GLY A 264 12.17 11.20 18.76
N THR A 265 11.16 11.99 19.11
CA THR A 265 11.00 12.51 20.49
C THR A 265 9.83 11.90 21.26
N ILE A 266 8.78 11.44 20.57
CA ILE A 266 7.66 10.76 21.21
C ILE A 266 8.12 9.44 21.85
N ALA A 267 7.43 8.99 22.89
CA ALA A 267 7.87 7.94 23.81
C ALA A 267 9.12 8.30 24.65
N SER A 268 9.51 9.57 24.72
CA SER A 268 10.63 10.06 25.53
C SER A 268 10.23 11.24 26.43
N THR A 269 11.08 11.54 27.42
CA THR A 269 10.94 12.70 28.31
C THR A 269 11.82 13.85 27.82
N PRO A 270 11.52 15.12 28.18
CA PRO A 270 12.35 16.27 27.81
C PRO A 270 13.84 16.09 28.12
N ASP A 271 14.20 15.64 29.33
CA ASP A 271 15.61 15.43 29.72
C ASP A 271 16.33 14.42 28.81
N ARG A 272 15.63 13.35 28.41
CA ARG A 272 16.19 12.34 27.50
C ARG A 272 16.35 12.88 26.09
N VAL A 273 15.41 13.71 25.63
CA VAL A 273 15.49 14.38 24.33
C VAL A 273 16.62 15.41 24.33
N GLU A 274 16.79 16.17 25.40
CA GLU A 274 17.90 17.11 25.57
C GLU A 274 19.25 16.39 25.47
N ALA A 275 19.41 15.30 26.23
CA ALA A 275 20.60 14.47 26.18
C ALA A 275 20.83 13.86 24.78
N ALA A 276 19.76 13.44 24.09
CA ALA A 276 19.85 12.91 22.74
C ALA A 276 20.33 13.96 21.73
N ILE A 277 19.78 15.18 21.78
CA ILE A 277 20.19 16.30 20.92
C ILE A 277 21.64 16.67 21.18
N ALA A 278 22.05 16.76 22.45
CA ALA A 278 23.44 17.05 22.82
C ALA A 278 24.39 15.97 22.30
N ARG A 279 24.06 14.69 22.54
CA ARG A 279 24.88 13.57 22.06
C ARG A 279 24.98 13.53 20.53
N THR A 280 23.90 13.82 19.80
CA THR A 280 23.97 13.89 18.33
C THR A 280 24.94 14.98 17.87
N ARG A 281 24.93 16.16 18.50
CA ARG A 281 25.89 17.24 18.18
C ARG A 281 27.33 16.88 18.49
N ASP A 282 27.56 16.13 19.55
CA ASP A 282 28.91 15.68 19.92
C ASP A 282 29.45 14.63 18.94
N LEU A 283 28.58 13.82 18.35
CA LEU A 283 28.95 12.72 17.46
C LEU A 283 29.06 13.12 15.98
N THR A 284 28.30 14.13 15.52
CA THR A 284 28.36 14.57 14.13
C THR A 284 28.27 16.09 13.97
N GLY A 285 29.06 16.61 13.03
CA GLY A 285 28.93 17.98 12.52
C GLY A 285 27.99 18.10 11.32
N ARG A 286 27.37 16.99 10.87
CA ARG A 286 26.44 16.97 9.74
C ARG A 286 25.04 17.43 10.15
N PRO A 287 24.23 17.98 9.23
CA PRO A 287 22.86 18.36 9.52
C PRO A 287 22.02 17.17 10.00
N PHE A 288 21.26 17.39 11.08
CA PHE A 288 20.23 16.47 11.56
C PHE A 288 18.95 17.26 11.88
N SER A 289 17.84 16.53 12.02
CA SER A 289 16.53 17.06 12.40
C SER A 289 16.04 16.50 13.74
N VAL A 290 15.15 17.23 14.40
CA VAL A 290 14.39 16.75 15.57
C VAL A 290 12.91 16.70 15.21
N ASN A 291 12.29 15.52 15.32
CA ASN A 291 10.87 15.36 15.04
C ASN A 291 10.03 15.67 16.28
N LEU A 292 9.08 16.60 16.14
CA LEU A 292 8.16 17.05 17.18
C LEU A 292 6.73 16.74 16.78
N VAL A 293 6.01 16.08 17.67
CA VAL A 293 4.61 15.72 17.48
C VAL A 293 3.72 16.84 18.01
N THR A 294 2.77 17.35 17.21
CA THR A 294 2.08 18.62 17.49
C THR A 294 0.60 18.49 17.91
N PHE A 295 0.04 17.29 18.01
CA PHE A 295 -1.35 17.13 18.47
C PHE A 295 -1.51 17.39 19.97
N GLU A 296 -2.72 17.79 20.39
CA GLU A 296 -2.96 18.36 21.72
C GLU A 296 -2.63 17.46 22.90
N THR A 297 -2.98 16.18 22.79
CA THR A 297 -2.75 15.21 23.87
C THR A 297 -1.35 14.58 23.83
N ALA A 298 -0.47 15.03 22.94
CA ALA A 298 0.88 14.48 22.83
C ALA A 298 1.67 14.75 24.13
N PRO A 299 2.24 13.73 24.77
CA PRO A 299 2.99 13.92 26.00
C PRO A 299 4.19 14.85 25.81
N PHE A 300 4.33 15.82 26.72
CA PHE A 300 5.40 16.83 26.72
C PHE A 300 5.49 17.71 25.47
N ARG A 301 4.39 17.86 24.72
CA ARG A 301 4.37 18.61 23.45
C ARG A 301 5.05 19.98 23.55
N ASP A 302 4.56 20.81 24.48
CA ASP A 302 5.01 22.20 24.59
C ASP A 302 6.43 22.27 25.15
N GLU A 303 6.75 21.42 26.12
CA GLU A 303 8.08 21.31 26.70
C GLU A 303 9.14 20.91 25.68
N LEU A 304 8.81 19.97 24.77
CA LEU A 304 9.69 19.52 23.70
C LEU A 304 9.86 20.59 22.61
N ILE A 305 8.80 21.32 22.26
CA ILE A 305 8.89 22.48 21.35
C ILE A 305 9.81 23.55 21.96
N ASP A 306 9.56 23.91 23.22
CA ASP A 306 10.34 24.91 23.93
C ASP A 306 11.80 24.48 24.10
N LEU A 307 12.04 23.18 24.36
CA LEU A 307 13.38 22.61 24.43
C LEU A 307 14.12 22.74 23.09
N ALA A 308 13.50 22.32 21.99
CA ALA A 308 14.13 22.41 20.66
C ALA A 308 14.44 23.88 20.26
N LEU A 309 13.57 24.83 20.63
CA LEU A 309 13.83 26.27 20.48
C LEU A 309 15.00 26.74 21.34
N ARG A 310 15.02 26.40 22.64
CA ARG A 310 16.12 26.76 23.56
C ARG A 310 17.46 26.18 23.10
N MET A 311 17.44 24.96 22.60
CA MET A 311 18.62 24.28 22.08
C MET A 311 19.02 24.77 20.69
N ASN A 312 18.23 25.65 20.05
CA ASN A 312 18.48 26.19 18.72
C ASN A 312 18.74 25.09 17.67
N VAL A 313 17.81 24.13 17.58
CA VAL A 313 17.91 23.04 16.60
C VAL A 313 17.69 23.61 15.19
N PRO A 314 18.64 23.42 14.25
CA PRO A 314 18.59 24.08 12.94
C PRO A 314 17.54 23.52 12.00
N ASN A 315 17.19 22.22 12.13
CA ASN A 315 16.14 21.59 11.34
C ASN A 315 15.14 20.91 12.28
N VAL A 316 13.85 21.15 12.08
CA VAL A 316 12.79 20.50 12.84
C VAL A 316 11.76 19.90 11.92
N THR A 317 11.28 18.71 12.28
CA THR A 317 10.19 18.05 11.58
C THR A 317 8.93 18.10 12.44
N LEU A 318 7.89 18.78 11.97
CA LEU A 318 6.60 18.84 12.66
C LEU A 318 5.65 17.79 12.10
N SER A 319 5.12 16.92 12.97
CA SER A 319 4.24 15.82 12.56
C SER A 319 2.97 15.80 13.40
N PHE A 320 1.85 15.55 12.72
CA PHE A 320 0.53 15.24 13.28
C PHE A 320 -0.13 16.35 14.14
N GLY A 321 -1.42 16.60 13.90
CA GLY A 321 -2.15 17.64 14.62
C GLY A 321 -1.93 19.04 14.06
N ASP A 322 -2.23 20.06 14.87
CA ASP A 322 -2.08 21.46 14.48
C ASP A 322 -0.62 21.91 14.65
N PHE A 323 0.09 21.98 13.53
CA PHE A 323 1.48 22.44 13.48
C PHE A 323 1.62 23.96 13.39
N GLY A 324 0.55 24.72 13.16
CA GLY A 324 0.60 26.16 12.84
C GLY A 324 1.35 27.01 13.88
N PRO A 325 1.03 26.89 15.19
CA PRO A 325 1.74 27.61 16.24
C PRO A 325 3.23 27.26 16.32
N ALA A 326 3.58 25.97 16.23
CA ALA A 326 4.97 25.51 16.29
C ALA A 326 5.76 25.99 15.06
N LEU A 327 5.16 25.87 13.87
CA LEU A 327 5.73 26.34 12.60
C LEU A 327 6.11 27.83 12.71
N ALA A 328 5.18 28.69 13.12
CA ALA A 328 5.44 30.11 13.26
C ALA A 328 6.61 30.41 14.22
N ARG A 329 6.68 29.71 15.36
CA ARG A 329 7.74 29.88 16.36
C ARG A 329 9.12 29.48 15.83
N PHE A 330 9.23 28.32 15.16
CA PHE A 330 10.50 27.85 14.60
C PHE A 330 10.96 28.71 13.42
N LYS A 331 10.04 29.15 12.54
CA LYS A 331 10.35 30.09 11.47
C LYS A 331 10.88 31.42 12.02
N ALA A 332 10.26 31.95 13.07
CA ALA A 332 10.72 33.16 13.75
C ALA A 332 12.11 32.99 14.39
N ALA A 333 12.45 31.77 14.83
CA ALA A 333 13.77 31.42 15.35
C ALA A 333 14.83 31.15 14.25
N GLY A 334 14.44 31.18 12.97
CA GLY A 334 15.34 30.93 11.84
C GLY A 334 15.66 29.45 11.59
N ALA A 335 14.90 28.53 12.18
CA ALA A 335 15.05 27.10 11.90
C ALA A 335 14.40 26.74 10.55
N THR A 336 14.98 25.75 9.86
CA THR A 336 14.36 25.11 8.71
C THR A 336 13.27 24.15 9.18
N VAL A 337 12.03 24.35 8.71
CA VAL A 337 10.87 23.58 9.18
C VAL A 337 10.34 22.66 8.10
N LEU A 338 10.41 21.35 8.36
CA LEU A 338 9.83 20.31 7.54
C LEU A 338 8.46 19.93 8.13
N VAL A 339 7.39 19.99 7.34
CA VAL A 339 6.04 19.72 7.82
C VAL A 339 5.49 18.45 7.16
N GLN A 340 5.13 17.47 7.98
CA GLN A 340 4.48 16.26 7.53
C GLN A 340 2.98 16.47 7.36
N VAL A 341 2.46 16.10 6.19
CA VAL A 341 1.06 16.25 5.81
C VAL A 341 0.50 14.93 5.30
N GLN A 342 -0.79 14.72 5.48
CA GLN A 342 -1.51 13.48 5.16
C GLN A 342 -2.77 13.71 4.32
N ASP A 343 -3.13 14.97 4.10
CA ASP A 343 -4.20 15.37 3.18
C ASP A 343 -3.92 16.74 2.54
N ALA A 344 -4.75 17.09 1.55
CA ALA A 344 -4.59 18.31 0.78
C ALA A 344 -4.85 19.60 1.59
N SER A 345 -5.66 19.54 2.66
CA SER A 345 -5.89 20.70 3.52
C SER A 345 -4.66 21.02 4.38
N GLN A 346 -4.03 19.98 4.92
CA GLN A 346 -2.78 20.10 5.66
C GLN A 346 -1.64 20.57 4.74
N ALA A 347 -1.55 20.06 3.51
CA ALA A 347 -0.58 20.53 2.52
C ALA A 347 -0.73 22.04 2.24
N ARG A 348 -1.96 22.51 1.98
CA ARG A 348 -2.22 23.95 1.80
C ARG A 348 -1.87 24.77 3.03
N ALA A 349 -2.19 24.28 4.23
CA ALA A 349 -1.87 24.97 5.47
C ALA A 349 -0.36 25.05 5.72
N ALA A 350 0.40 23.99 5.42
CA ALA A 350 1.85 23.97 5.52
C ALA A 350 2.50 24.98 4.57
N LEU A 351 2.06 25.01 3.31
CA LEU A 351 2.54 25.96 2.30
C LEU A 351 2.21 27.40 2.68
N ALA A 352 0.95 27.68 3.05
CA ALA A 352 0.53 29.01 3.48
C ALA A 352 1.25 29.48 4.77
N GLY A 353 1.59 28.55 5.65
CA GLY A 353 2.37 28.81 6.86
C GLY A 353 3.87 28.98 6.63
N GLY A 354 4.36 28.81 5.40
CA GLY A 354 5.77 29.00 5.04
C GLY A 354 6.69 27.84 5.44
N ALA A 355 6.19 26.60 5.42
CA ALA A 355 7.01 25.40 5.55
C ALA A 355 8.14 25.39 4.50
N ASP A 356 9.34 25.00 4.91
CA ASP A 356 10.51 24.94 4.02
C ASP A 356 10.55 23.63 3.22
N VAL A 357 9.99 22.56 3.77
CA VAL A 357 9.80 21.27 3.09
C VAL A 357 8.45 20.71 3.48
N VAL A 358 7.72 20.13 2.52
CA VAL A 358 6.47 19.40 2.78
C VAL A 358 6.72 17.90 2.62
N MET A 359 6.47 17.12 3.67
CA MET A 359 6.58 15.67 3.64
C MET A 359 5.21 15.05 3.39
N ALA A 360 4.94 14.65 2.15
CA ALA A 360 3.67 14.04 1.75
C ALA A 360 3.66 12.56 2.15
N GLN A 361 3.00 12.25 3.28
CA GLN A 361 2.93 10.89 3.82
C GLN A 361 1.66 10.17 3.37
N GLY A 362 1.85 9.08 2.61
CA GLY A 362 0.75 8.18 2.25
C GLY A 362 0.44 7.13 3.32
N ALA A 363 -0.72 6.50 3.15
CA ALA A 363 -1.29 5.50 4.05
C ALA A 363 -0.44 4.23 4.19
N GLU A 364 0.43 3.96 3.21
CA GLU A 364 1.35 2.81 3.17
C GLU A 364 2.52 2.95 4.15
N ALA A 365 2.76 4.15 4.72
CA ALA A 365 3.79 4.36 5.72
C ALA A 365 3.50 3.57 7.02
N GLY A 366 4.57 3.27 7.76
CA GLY A 366 4.44 2.64 9.08
C GLY A 366 4.10 3.64 10.17
N GLY A 367 3.52 3.15 11.27
CA GLY A 367 3.06 4.00 12.36
C GLY A 367 1.84 4.81 11.93
N HIS A 368 1.73 6.03 12.45
CA HIS A 368 0.55 6.85 12.30
C HIS A 368 0.46 7.45 10.89
N THR A 369 -0.65 7.17 10.18
CA THR A 369 -0.86 7.60 8.80
C THR A 369 -2.27 8.12 8.54
N GLY A 370 -2.42 8.92 7.48
CA GLY A 370 -3.72 9.23 6.89
C GLY A 370 -4.24 8.08 6.03
N GLN A 371 -5.24 8.36 5.20
CA GLN A 371 -5.94 7.33 4.40
C GLN A 371 -5.61 7.37 2.89
N ARG A 372 -4.87 8.37 2.44
CA ARG A 372 -4.57 8.59 1.03
C ARG A 372 -3.37 7.75 0.61
N GLY A 373 -3.45 7.05 -0.53
CA GLY A 373 -2.30 6.32 -1.08
C GLY A 373 -1.19 7.26 -1.57
N THR A 374 0.07 6.86 -1.35
CA THR A 374 1.27 7.68 -1.53
C THR A 374 1.36 8.29 -2.92
N LEU A 375 1.21 7.48 -3.98
CA LEU A 375 1.41 7.91 -5.37
C LEU A 375 0.51 9.13 -5.73
N SER A 376 -0.80 8.97 -5.54
CA SER A 376 -1.78 10.00 -5.88
C SER A 376 -1.68 11.24 -4.99
N PHE A 377 -1.31 11.03 -3.72
CA PHE A 377 -1.24 12.11 -2.75
C PHE A 377 0.02 12.96 -2.95
N ALA A 378 1.18 12.32 -3.10
CA ALA A 378 2.42 13.02 -3.39
C ALA A 378 2.33 13.85 -4.66
N ALA A 379 1.80 13.28 -5.76
CA ALA A 379 1.60 14.02 -7.01
C ALA A 379 0.71 15.25 -6.81
N GLN A 380 -0.39 15.12 -6.06
CA GLN A 380 -1.26 16.25 -5.74
C GLN A 380 -0.54 17.34 -4.93
N VAL A 381 0.31 16.98 -3.98
CA VAL A 381 1.05 17.95 -3.16
C VAL A 381 2.16 18.64 -3.96
N ILE A 382 2.85 17.91 -4.85
CA ILE A 382 3.87 18.45 -5.76
C ILE A 382 3.28 19.57 -6.63
N GLU A 383 2.10 19.35 -7.22
CA GLU A 383 1.39 20.36 -8.02
C GLU A 383 0.99 21.60 -7.20
N MET A 384 0.76 21.46 -5.89
CA MET A 384 0.38 22.58 -5.02
C MET A 384 1.57 23.40 -4.52
N ALA A 385 2.78 22.84 -4.55
CA ALA A 385 3.89 23.33 -3.73
C ALA A 385 4.61 24.57 -4.28
N ASP A 386 4.38 24.93 -5.55
CA ASP A 386 4.92 26.14 -6.20
C ASP A 386 6.40 26.44 -5.85
N GLY A 387 7.26 25.43 -6.03
CA GLY A 387 8.71 25.54 -5.78
C GLY A 387 9.17 25.14 -4.37
N VAL A 388 8.27 24.98 -3.40
CA VAL A 388 8.62 24.39 -2.10
C VAL A 388 8.96 22.90 -2.30
N PRO A 389 10.12 22.41 -1.82
CA PRO A 389 10.50 21.00 -1.92
C PRO A 389 9.45 20.08 -1.27
N VAL A 390 8.93 19.14 -2.06
CA VAL A 390 8.08 18.06 -1.57
C VAL A 390 8.87 16.78 -1.50
N VAL A 391 8.82 16.08 -0.37
CA VAL A 391 9.43 14.75 -0.21
C VAL A 391 8.35 13.70 0.00
N VAL A 392 8.55 12.53 -0.62
CA VAL A 392 7.58 11.43 -0.56
C VAL A 392 7.85 10.56 0.66
N ALA A 393 6.82 10.30 1.46
CA ALA A 393 6.87 9.39 2.61
C ALA A 393 5.79 8.31 2.49
N GLY A 394 6.12 7.07 2.82
CA GLY A 394 5.22 5.91 2.69
C GLY A 394 5.49 5.08 1.45
N GLY A 395 5.51 3.75 1.59
CA GLY A 395 5.80 2.83 0.49
C GLY A 395 7.23 2.85 -0.07
N VAL A 396 8.10 3.76 0.36
CA VAL A 396 9.51 3.84 -0.07
C VAL A 396 10.43 3.08 0.89
N GLY A 397 11.25 2.18 0.34
CA GLY A 397 12.24 1.42 1.12
C GLY A 397 13.54 1.09 0.39
N ASN A 398 13.71 1.51 -0.87
CA ASN A 398 14.90 1.23 -1.69
C ASN A 398 15.05 2.28 -2.81
N GLY A 399 16.05 2.09 -3.69
CA GLY A 399 16.38 3.03 -4.76
C GLY A 399 15.32 3.13 -5.85
N ARG A 400 14.50 2.08 -6.07
CA ARG A 400 13.33 2.17 -6.97
C ARG A 400 12.32 3.19 -6.48
N GLY A 401 12.02 3.18 -5.18
CA GLY A 401 11.12 4.15 -4.58
C GLY A 401 11.68 5.58 -4.64
N LEU A 402 12.98 5.75 -4.42
CA LEU A 402 13.64 7.05 -4.59
C LEU A 402 13.59 7.53 -6.05
N ALA A 403 13.95 6.69 -7.02
CA ALA A 403 13.89 7.03 -8.44
C ALA A 403 12.47 7.40 -8.89
N ALA A 404 11.45 6.65 -8.43
CA ALA A 404 10.06 6.93 -8.73
C ALA A 404 9.59 8.27 -8.13
N ALA A 405 9.98 8.59 -6.90
CA ALA A 405 9.68 9.88 -6.27
C ALA A 405 10.32 11.05 -7.05
N LEU A 406 11.60 10.92 -7.42
CA LEU A 406 12.31 11.94 -8.19
C LEU A 406 11.68 12.11 -9.59
N ALA A 407 11.32 11.01 -10.26
CA ALA A 407 10.65 11.05 -11.56
C ALA A 407 9.24 11.70 -11.50
N MET A 408 8.56 11.61 -10.35
CA MET A 408 7.29 12.29 -10.10
C MET A 408 7.45 13.81 -9.90
N GLY A 409 8.67 14.30 -9.70
CA GLY A 409 8.95 15.71 -9.40
C GLY A 409 9.14 15.99 -7.90
N ALA A 410 9.21 14.97 -7.05
CA ALA A 410 9.60 15.16 -5.66
C ALA A 410 11.08 15.55 -5.54
N ALA A 411 11.43 16.24 -4.47
CA ALA A 411 12.80 16.63 -4.17
C ALA A 411 13.58 15.54 -3.39
N GLY A 412 12.91 14.47 -2.98
CA GLY A 412 13.52 13.37 -2.23
C GLY A 412 12.48 12.47 -1.56
N VAL A 413 12.96 11.64 -0.63
CA VAL A 413 12.11 10.67 0.09
C VAL A 413 12.37 10.67 1.58
N VAL A 414 11.37 10.21 2.31
CA VAL A 414 11.44 9.90 3.73
C VAL A 414 11.26 8.40 3.90
N MET A 415 12.25 7.74 4.50
CA MET A 415 12.19 6.30 4.79
C MET A 415 12.10 6.07 6.29
N GLY A 416 11.11 5.28 6.72
CA GLY A 416 10.94 4.85 8.11
C GLY A 416 11.29 3.38 8.27
N THR A 417 10.38 2.50 7.85
CA THR A 417 10.52 1.03 7.98
C THR A 417 11.88 0.49 7.54
N ARG A 418 12.45 1.01 6.45
CA ARG A 418 13.77 0.58 5.94
C ARG A 418 14.89 0.82 6.96
N PHE A 419 14.87 1.96 7.65
CA PHE A 419 15.86 2.26 8.69
C PHE A 419 15.60 1.53 10.01
N LYS A 420 14.43 0.91 10.21
CA LYS A 420 14.23 -0.01 11.34
C LYS A 420 15.05 -1.29 11.20
N LEU A 421 15.34 -1.71 9.96
CA LEU A 421 16.29 -2.78 9.63
C LEU A 421 17.71 -2.23 9.49
N SER A 422 18.11 -1.35 10.41
CA SER A 422 19.50 -0.92 10.55
C SER A 422 20.11 -1.39 11.86
N HIS A 423 21.43 -1.54 11.91
CA HIS A 423 22.13 -1.90 13.14
C HIS A 423 21.94 -0.86 14.25
N GLU A 424 21.86 0.41 13.87
CA GLU A 424 21.81 1.57 14.75
C GLU A 424 20.41 1.86 15.29
N TYR A 425 19.36 1.24 14.70
CA TYR A 425 18.01 1.35 15.24
C TYR A 425 17.88 0.57 16.56
N ALA A 426 17.45 1.27 17.61
CA ALA A 426 17.37 0.74 18.98
C ALA A 426 16.11 -0.11 19.25
N GLY A 427 15.35 -0.47 18.21
CA GLY A 427 14.18 -1.35 18.35
C GLY A 427 14.56 -2.80 18.62
N ARG A 428 13.58 -3.59 19.04
CA ARG A 428 13.78 -4.98 19.45
C ARG A 428 14.08 -5.89 18.27
N ALA A 429 14.86 -6.94 18.54
CA ALA A 429 15.23 -7.94 17.55
C ALA A 429 14.02 -8.66 16.92
N ASP A 430 12.97 -8.94 17.69
CA ASP A 430 11.77 -9.60 17.17
C ASP A 430 10.94 -8.68 16.27
N GLN A 431 10.93 -7.36 16.54
CA GLN A 431 10.32 -6.37 15.64
C GLN A 431 11.08 -6.31 14.30
N LYS A 432 12.42 -6.28 14.35
CA LYS A 432 13.27 -6.32 13.15
C LYS A 432 13.03 -7.61 12.36
N ALA A 433 13.01 -8.76 13.02
CA ALA A 433 12.76 -10.05 12.40
C ALA A 433 11.38 -10.12 11.71
N ALA A 434 10.33 -9.59 12.36
CA ALA A 434 9.00 -9.52 11.77
C ALA A 434 8.95 -8.60 10.54
N ILE A 435 9.64 -7.46 10.57
CA ILE A 435 9.74 -6.57 9.39
C ILE A 435 10.52 -7.25 8.26
N ALA A 436 11.62 -7.93 8.56
CA ALA A 436 12.44 -8.63 7.58
C ALA A 436 11.72 -9.82 6.91
N ALA A 437 10.75 -10.43 7.60
CA ALA A 437 9.95 -11.54 7.10
C ALA A 437 8.67 -11.10 6.36
N SER A 438 8.32 -9.81 6.43
CA SER A 438 7.07 -9.29 5.90
C SER A 438 7.10 -9.13 4.38
N ASP A 439 6.01 -9.52 3.72
CA ASP A 439 5.77 -9.27 2.29
C ASP A 439 4.95 -7.97 2.06
N GLY A 440 4.77 -7.16 3.11
CA GLY A 440 4.00 -5.93 3.15
C GLY A 440 2.48 -6.11 3.23
N SER A 441 1.95 -7.28 2.87
CA SER A 441 0.50 -7.56 2.90
C SER A 441 -0.03 -7.87 4.32
N ASP A 442 0.88 -8.18 5.23
CA ASP A 442 0.66 -8.48 6.63
C ASP A 442 0.68 -7.22 7.52
N THR A 443 0.42 -6.03 6.97
CA THR A 443 0.26 -4.81 7.77
C THR A 443 -1.21 -4.48 8.00
N LEU A 444 -1.50 -3.77 9.10
CA LEU A 444 -2.85 -3.34 9.47
C LEU A 444 -2.82 -1.91 10.01
N ALA A 445 -3.62 -1.02 9.42
CA ALA A 445 -3.86 0.34 9.90
C ALA A 445 -5.23 0.46 10.58
N ASP A 446 -5.25 0.64 11.91
CA ASP A 446 -6.48 0.68 12.70
C ASP A 446 -6.36 1.66 13.88
N LEU A 447 -7.47 2.26 14.29
CA LEU A 447 -7.58 3.10 15.49
C LEU A 447 -7.46 2.28 16.78
N ALA A 448 -7.80 0.98 16.72
CA ALA A 448 -7.68 0.07 17.85
C ALA A 448 -6.23 -0.09 18.33
N ASN A 449 -5.25 0.04 17.43
CA ASN A 449 -3.83 -0.01 17.80
C ASN A 449 -3.43 1.11 18.77
N ASP A 450 -4.17 2.22 18.75
CA ASP A 450 -3.90 3.40 19.57
C ASP A 450 -4.70 3.39 20.88
N ALA A 451 -5.74 2.57 20.97
CA ALA A 451 -6.64 2.51 22.12
C ALA A 451 -5.98 2.03 23.42
N VAL A 452 -4.79 1.43 23.31
CA VAL A 452 -3.98 1.01 24.46
C VAL A 452 -3.02 2.09 24.94
N LEU A 453 -2.80 3.17 24.19
CA LEU A 453 -1.86 4.21 24.55
C LEU A 453 -2.47 5.21 25.55
N PRO A 454 -1.66 5.85 26.41
CA PRO A 454 -2.17 6.74 27.47
C PRO A 454 -2.53 8.15 26.96
N PHE A 455 -2.59 8.33 25.64
CA PHE A 455 -2.90 9.59 24.96
C PHE A 455 -3.67 9.29 23.67
N THR A 456 -4.34 10.30 23.11
CA THR A 456 -5.28 10.12 22.01
C THR A 456 -4.77 10.75 20.73
N TRP A 457 -4.51 9.92 19.73
CA TRP A 457 -4.21 10.38 18.37
C TRP A 457 -5.43 11.05 17.72
N PRO A 458 -5.21 12.01 16.80
CA PRO A 458 -6.30 12.60 16.02
C PRO A 458 -7.13 11.53 15.29
N ALA A 459 -8.46 11.68 15.28
CA ALA A 459 -9.39 10.66 14.78
C ALA A 459 -9.22 10.30 13.28
N ASN A 460 -8.57 11.16 12.50
CA ASN A 460 -8.28 10.94 11.08
C ASN A 460 -6.99 10.15 10.82
N VAL A 461 -6.21 9.87 11.87
CA VAL A 461 -4.93 9.18 11.82
C VAL A 461 -5.10 7.75 12.32
N ARG A 462 -4.47 6.78 11.67
CA ARG A 462 -4.52 5.37 12.06
C ARG A 462 -3.12 4.84 12.29
N GLY A 463 -2.90 4.12 13.37
CA GLY A 463 -1.64 3.42 13.61
C GLY A 463 -1.51 2.17 12.72
N ARG A 464 -0.55 2.16 11.80
CA ARG A 464 -0.16 0.99 10.98
C ARG A 464 0.94 0.17 11.65
N VAL A 465 0.66 -1.11 11.84
CA VAL A 465 1.57 -2.12 12.42
C VAL A 465 1.74 -3.32 11.49
N ILE A 466 2.83 -4.09 11.66
CA ILE A 466 2.85 -5.50 11.30
C ILE A 466 1.78 -6.22 12.12
N ARG A 467 0.99 -7.06 11.46
CA ARG A 467 -0.13 -7.77 12.04
C ARG A 467 0.38 -8.75 13.10
N THR A 468 -0.11 -8.56 14.33
CA THR A 468 0.12 -9.47 15.45
C THR A 468 -1.20 -10.14 15.86
N PRO A 469 -1.17 -11.21 16.68
CA PRO A 469 -2.40 -11.77 17.24
C PRO A 469 -3.25 -10.73 17.97
N PHE A 470 -2.62 -9.81 18.70
CA PHE A 470 -3.30 -8.69 19.36
C PHE A 470 -3.95 -7.73 18.36
N ALA A 471 -3.20 -7.24 17.37
CA ALA A 471 -3.74 -6.32 16.37
C ALA A 471 -4.90 -6.97 15.57
N SER A 472 -4.80 -8.27 15.27
CA SER A 472 -5.85 -9.03 14.57
C SER A 472 -7.09 -9.24 15.43
N LEU A 473 -6.93 -9.48 16.74
CA LEU A 473 -8.04 -9.65 17.66
C LEU A 473 -8.90 -8.38 17.78
N TRP A 474 -8.26 -7.22 17.67
CA TRP A 474 -8.87 -5.92 17.91
C TRP A 474 -9.18 -5.10 16.65
N GLU A 475 -8.85 -5.60 15.46
CA GLU A 475 -9.19 -4.97 14.18
C GLU A 475 -10.69 -4.64 14.10
N GLY A 476 -11.01 -3.36 13.86
CA GLY A 476 -12.38 -2.85 13.81
C GLY A 476 -13.14 -2.85 15.14
N ARG A 477 -12.50 -3.17 16.27
CA ARG A 477 -13.13 -3.31 17.61
C ARG A 477 -12.64 -2.27 18.61
N THR A 478 -12.38 -1.04 18.14
CA THR A 478 -11.81 0.06 18.92
C THR A 478 -12.61 0.34 20.21
N ASP A 479 -13.94 0.42 20.13
CA ASP A 479 -14.77 0.75 21.30
C ASP A 479 -14.79 -0.37 22.35
N GLU A 480 -14.76 -1.63 21.91
CA GLU A 480 -14.64 -2.78 22.81
C GLU A 480 -13.28 -2.78 23.53
N LEU A 481 -12.19 -2.46 22.82
CA LEU A 481 -10.86 -2.36 23.41
C LEU A 481 -10.77 -1.19 24.40
N ARG A 482 -11.35 -0.03 24.07
CA ARG A 482 -11.43 1.12 24.98
C ARG A 482 -12.21 0.80 26.26
N ALA A 483 -13.31 0.05 26.14
CA ALA A 483 -14.06 -0.42 27.31
C ALA A 483 -13.22 -1.34 28.22
N LYS A 484 -12.14 -1.92 27.70
CA LYS A 484 -11.16 -2.74 28.43
C LYS A 484 -9.84 -2.02 28.71
N ALA A 485 -9.82 -0.67 28.71
CA ALA A 485 -8.61 0.11 28.98
C ALA A 485 -7.93 -0.28 30.30
N ALA A 486 -8.69 -0.63 31.35
CA ALA A 486 -8.13 -1.08 32.63
C ALA A 486 -7.26 -2.35 32.51
N THR A 487 -7.46 -3.17 31.48
CA THR A 487 -6.69 -4.40 31.23
C THR A 487 -5.54 -4.17 30.26
N TYR A 488 -5.78 -3.39 29.20
CA TYR A 488 -4.84 -3.29 28.07
C TYR A 488 -4.04 -1.99 28.03
N ALA A 489 -4.35 -1.01 28.89
CA ALA A 489 -3.64 0.27 28.90
C ALA A 489 -2.13 0.06 29.11
N GLN A 490 -1.36 0.63 28.20
CA GLN A 490 0.08 0.59 28.21
C GLN A 490 0.63 1.90 28.77
N PRO A 491 1.62 1.84 29.67
CA PRO A 491 2.39 3.02 30.03
C PRO A 491 3.04 3.67 28.81
N TYR A 492 3.33 4.96 28.94
CA TYR A 492 3.98 5.73 27.89
C TYR A 492 5.30 5.07 27.45
N GLY A 493 5.41 4.78 26.15
CA GLY A 493 6.59 4.15 25.55
C GLY A 493 6.67 2.62 25.67
N ILE A 494 5.67 1.96 26.27
CA ILE A 494 5.60 0.50 26.28
C ILE A 494 4.78 0.02 25.07
N LEU A 495 5.45 -0.73 24.19
CA LEU A 495 4.85 -1.31 22.98
C LEU A 495 4.77 -2.84 23.04
N LEU A 496 5.25 -3.45 24.13
CA LEU A 496 5.06 -4.87 24.44
C LEU A 496 4.69 -5.11 25.89
N ASP A 497 3.59 -5.82 26.05
CA ASP A 497 3.18 -6.42 27.31
C ASP A 497 2.98 -7.92 27.11
N ALA A 498 4.00 -8.69 27.48
CA ALA A 498 4.00 -10.14 27.37
C ALA A 498 3.17 -10.84 28.47
N THR A 499 2.64 -10.10 29.44
CA THR A 499 1.82 -10.66 30.53
C THR A 499 0.36 -10.90 30.12
N LEU A 500 -0.05 -10.34 28.98
CA LEU A 500 -1.39 -10.45 28.43
C LEU A 500 -1.49 -11.58 27.38
N ASP A 501 -2.71 -12.08 27.16
CA ASP A 501 -3.00 -13.10 26.14
C ASP A 501 -4.18 -12.66 25.23
N PRO A 502 -3.95 -12.42 23.92
CA PRO A 502 -2.64 -12.32 23.29
C PRO A 502 -1.84 -11.11 23.83
N PRO A 503 -0.49 -11.16 23.79
CA PRO A 503 0.33 -10.06 24.28
C PRO A 503 0.11 -8.81 23.44
N VAL A 504 0.01 -7.65 24.09
CA VAL A 504 0.09 -6.37 23.35
C VAL A 504 1.47 -6.34 22.73
N ASN A 505 1.57 -6.31 21.40
CA ASN A 505 2.84 -6.20 20.68
C ASN A 505 2.60 -5.36 19.44
N LEU A 506 2.88 -4.06 19.54
CA LEU A 506 2.67 -3.10 18.45
C LEU A 506 4.00 -2.88 17.73
N ASN A 507 4.10 -3.40 16.52
CA ASN A 507 5.27 -3.24 15.67
C ASN A 507 4.97 -2.27 14.53
N TRP A 508 5.22 -0.98 14.74
CA TRP A 508 4.92 0.08 13.77
C TRP A 508 5.78 -0.07 12.50
N ALA A 509 5.18 -0.52 11.40
CA ALA A 509 5.88 -0.72 10.13
C ALA A 509 4.93 -0.52 8.96
N GLY A 510 5.48 -0.07 7.84
CA GLY A 510 4.73 0.20 6.60
C GLY A 510 4.81 -0.94 5.61
N GLU A 511 4.02 -0.85 4.54
CA GLU A 511 3.98 -1.83 3.45
C GLU A 511 5.31 -1.91 2.69
N SER A 512 6.19 -0.92 2.84
CA SER A 512 7.55 -0.99 2.30
C SER A 512 8.38 -2.12 2.89
N ALA A 513 7.94 -2.79 3.97
CA ALA A 513 8.54 -4.02 4.49
C ALA A 513 8.80 -5.06 3.39
N ALA A 514 7.90 -5.17 2.42
CA ALA A 514 8.03 -6.06 1.26
C ALA A 514 9.30 -5.85 0.40
N LEU A 515 9.95 -4.70 0.53
CA LEU A 515 11.04 -4.27 -0.35
C LEU A 515 12.42 -4.58 0.22
N MET A 516 12.49 -5.22 1.40
CA MET A 516 13.71 -5.48 2.13
C MET A 516 13.61 -6.65 3.09
N SER A 517 14.68 -7.42 3.21
CA SER A 517 14.76 -8.54 4.18
C SER A 517 16.03 -8.53 5.04
N GLU A 518 17.01 -7.72 4.67
CA GLU A 518 18.36 -7.68 5.27
C GLU A 518 18.50 -6.55 6.29
N GLU A 519 19.11 -6.83 7.45
CA GLU A 519 19.58 -5.79 8.37
C GLU A 519 20.97 -5.30 7.90
N LEU A 520 21.17 -3.97 7.85
CA LEU A 520 22.39 -3.34 7.32
C LEU A 520 22.82 -2.15 8.19
N PRO A 521 24.07 -1.69 8.12
CA PRO A 521 24.42 -0.37 8.63
C PRO A 521 23.57 0.72 7.96
N ALA A 522 23.10 1.71 8.72
CA ALA A 522 22.24 2.77 8.19
C ALA A 522 22.92 3.55 7.05
N GLY A 523 24.23 3.77 7.14
CA GLY A 523 24.98 4.40 6.06
C GLY A 523 25.02 3.58 4.77
N GLU A 524 25.05 2.25 4.87
CA GLU A 524 24.99 1.37 3.71
C GLU A 524 23.61 1.39 3.05
N ILE A 525 22.53 1.47 3.85
CA ILE A 525 21.17 1.66 3.33
C ILE A 525 21.09 2.92 2.45
N VAL A 526 21.66 4.04 2.92
CA VAL A 526 21.71 5.30 2.16
C VAL A 526 22.45 5.10 0.84
N GLN A 527 23.68 4.57 0.89
CA GLN A 527 24.53 4.38 -0.28
C GLN A 527 23.91 3.46 -1.33
N ARG A 528 23.36 2.31 -0.91
CA ARG A 528 22.68 1.36 -1.81
C ARG A 528 21.45 1.98 -2.46
N THR A 529 20.64 2.70 -1.68
CA THR A 529 19.43 3.38 -2.18
C THR A 529 19.78 4.40 -3.25
N VAL A 530 20.81 5.22 -3.03
CA VAL A 530 21.25 6.24 -3.99
C VAL A 530 21.83 5.59 -5.26
N ALA A 531 22.73 4.61 -5.11
CA ALA A 531 23.36 3.94 -6.24
C ALA A 531 22.34 3.22 -7.15
N GLU A 532 21.35 2.55 -6.56
CA GLU A 532 20.25 1.93 -7.29
C GLU A 532 19.39 3.00 -7.99
N ALA A 533 19.02 4.08 -7.29
CA ALA A 533 18.23 5.16 -7.86
C ALA A 533 18.91 5.84 -9.06
N GLU A 534 20.20 6.18 -8.93
CA GLU A 534 20.98 6.76 -10.03
C GLU A 534 21.03 5.85 -11.25
N THR A 535 21.22 4.54 -11.03
CA THR A 535 21.25 3.55 -12.11
C THR A 535 19.93 3.51 -12.86
N LEU A 536 18.81 3.52 -12.12
CA LEU A 536 17.47 3.53 -12.70
C LEU A 536 17.18 4.84 -13.45
N LEU A 537 17.53 5.99 -12.90
CA LEU A 537 17.34 7.29 -13.55
C LEU A 537 18.15 7.40 -14.85
N ARG A 538 19.40 6.89 -14.87
CA ARG A 538 20.20 6.78 -16.10
C ARG A 538 19.54 5.88 -17.14
N SER A 539 18.93 4.77 -16.71
CA SER A 539 18.19 3.86 -17.60
C SER A 539 16.88 4.43 -18.13
N LEU A 540 16.17 5.26 -17.35
CA LEU A 540 14.93 5.91 -17.81
C LEU A 540 15.21 6.87 -18.97
N ASN A 541 16.39 7.48 -19.01
CA ASN A 541 16.81 8.29 -20.14
C ASN A 541 16.89 7.50 -21.46
N SER A 542 17.16 6.18 -21.41
CA SER A 542 17.15 5.35 -22.61
C SER A 542 15.76 4.94 -23.08
N VAL A 543 14.69 5.26 -22.34
CA VAL A 543 13.29 5.06 -22.78
C VAL A 543 12.84 6.23 -23.67
N LEU A 544 13.49 7.39 -23.57
CA LEU A 544 13.20 8.59 -24.36
C LEU A 544 13.94 8.64 -25.70
N HIS A 545 14.74 7.62 -26.00
CA HIS A 545 15.52 7.43 -27.22
C HIS A 545 15.15 6.11 -27.89
#